data_AF-A0A9D6EIF4-F1
#
_entry.id   AF-A0A9D6EIF4-F1
#
_cell.length_a   1.000
_cell.length_b   1.000
_cell.length_c   1.000
_cell.angle_alpha   90.00
_cell.angle_beta   90.00
_cell.angle_gamma   90.00
#
_symmetry.space_group_name_H-M   'P 1'
#
loop_
_entity.id
_entity.type
_entity.pdbx_description
1 polymer ?
#
loop_
_entity_poly.entity_id
_entity_poly.type
_entity_poly.pdbx_seq_one_letter_code
_entity_poly.pdbx_strand_id
1 'polypeptide(L)'
;MGLEILKALGLRQQGLTFVSCPGCGRMDVDLVKLARDVEERLKGIGKTVHVAVMGCEVNGPGEARGADVGVAGGRGIGLIFRQGRVVRKVPEAEIVDALWEEVQAFLADQEALARQAVQDPD
;
A
#
# COMPACT_ATOMS: atom_id res chain seq x y z
N MET A 1 2.28 23.98 11.04
CA MET A 1 0.82 23.69 11.03
C MET A 1 0.24 24.26 9.75
N GLY A 2 -0.26 23.42 8.83
CA GLY A 2 -0.80 23.88 7.53
C GLY A 2 -0.72 22.83 6.41
N LEU A 3 0.14 21.83 6.58
CA LEU A 3 0.30 20.71 5.64
C LEU A 3 -0.77 19.62 5.82
N GLU A 4 -1.32 19.44 7.02
CA GLU A 4 -2.32 18.41 7.30
C GLU A 4 -3.69 18.72 6.67
N ILE A 5 -4.05 20.00 6.53
CA ILE A 5 -5.33 20.42 5.93
C ILE A 5 -5.34 20.14 4.42
N LEU A 6 -4.20 20.33 3.74
CA LEU A 6 -4.06 20.05 2.30
C LEU A 6 -4.09 18.55 2.00
N LYS A 7 -3.59 17.71 2.92
CA LYS A 7 -3.72 16.24 2.83
C LYS A 7 -5.18 15.80 2.98
N ALA A 8 -5.95 16.41 3.89
CA ALA A 8 -7.36 16.10 4.10
C ALA A 8 -8.28 16.47 2.91
N LEU A 9 -7.87 17.46 2.10
CA LEU A 9 -8.65 17.96 0.96
C LEU A 9 -8.27 17.32 -0.40
N GLY A 10 -7.34 16.37 -0.43
CA GLY A 10 -6.97 15.64 -1.66
C GLY A 10 -6.23 16.46 -2.74
N LEU A 11 -5.94 17.74 -2.48
CA LEU A 11 -5.39 18.69 -3.46
C LEU A 11 -3.87 18.60 -3.64
N ARG A 12 -3.17 17.86 -2.77
CA ARG A 12 -1.75 17.55 -2.94
C ARG A 12 -1.39 16.26 -2.21
N GLN A 13 -1.71 15.14 -2.83
CA GLN A 13 -1.22 13.85 -2.38
C GLN A 13 0.20 13.69 -2.90
N GLN A 14 1.20 14.30 -2.26
CA GLN A 14 2.60 13.92 -2.50
C GLN A 14 3.04 13.06 -1.31
N GLY A 15 3.45 11.83 -1.62
CA GLY A 15 3.94 10.86 -0.65
C GLY A 15 2.95 9.73 -0.36
N LEU A 16 3.46 8.77 0.42
CA LEU A 16 2.78 7.56 0.83
C LEU A 16 1.50 7.87 1.62
N THR A 17 0.35 7.37 1.16
CA THR A 17 -0.87 7.30 1.97
C THR A 17 -0.94 5.92 2.60
N PHE A 18 -0.74 5.86 3.91
CA PHE A 18 -0.71 4.63 4.69
C PHE A 18 -2.03 4.44 5.44
N VAL A 19 -2.73 3.33 5.20
CA VAL A 19 -3.95 2.96 5.93
C VAL A 19 -3.70 1.67 6.68
N SER A 20 -3.97 1.68 7.99
CA SER A 20 -3.93 0.48 8.84
C SER A 20 -5.27 0.25 9.53
N CYS A 21 -5.65 -1.02 9.66
CA CYS A 21 -6.84 -1.45 10.41
C CYS A 21 -6.62 -1.15 11.91
N PRO A 22 -7.61 -0.63 12.67
CA PRO A 22 -7.41 -0.05 14.01
C PRO A 22 -7.03 -1.02 15.15
N GLY A 23 -6.57 -2.24 14.87
CA GLY A 23 -6.43 -3.26 15.92
C GLY A 23 -7.74 -4.03 16.09
N CYS A 24 -7.74 -5.34 15.88
CA CYS A 24 -8.85 -6.19 16.31
C CYS A 24 -8.29 -7.47 16.93
N GLY A 25 -9.02 -8.11 17.84
CA GLY A 25 -8.59 -9.34 18.51
C GLY A 25 -8.45 -10.58 17.59
N ARG A 26 -8.56 -10.40 16.27
CA ARG A 26 -8.37 -11.43 15.23
C ARG A 26 -7.05 -11.24 14.46
N MET A 27 -6.13 -10.46 15.01
CA MET A 27 -4.82 -10.26 14.40
C MET A 27 -3.99 -11.53 14.53
N ASP A 28 -3.74 -12.15 13.39
CA ASP A 28 -2.85 -13.32 13.27
C ASP A 28 -1.38 -12.92 13.06
N VAL A 29 -1.10 -11.62 12.95
CA VAL A 29 0.24 -11.03 12.74
C VAL A 29 0.45 -9.80 13.63
N ASP A 30 1.71 -9.48 13.93
CA ASP A 30 2.07 -8.22 14.61
C ASP A 30 1.93 -7.04 13.64
N LEU A 31 0.72 -6.48 13.57
CA LEU A 31 0.39 -5.37 12.66
C LEU A 31 1.25 -4.14 12.93
N VAL A 32 1.56 -3.84 14.19
CA VAL A 32 2.33 -2.64 14.56
C VAL A 32 3.75 -2.75 14.02
N LYS A 33 4.38 -3.91 14.20
CA LYS A 33 5.71 -4.18 13.66
C LYS A 33 5.71 -4.14 12.13
N LEU A 34 4.77 -4.84 11.49
CA LEU A 34 4.67 -4.88 10.04
C LEU A 34 4.44 -3.48 9.44
N ALA A 35 3.53 -2.70 10.03
CA ALA A 35 3.25 -1.33 9.60
C ALA A 35 4.50 -0.45 9.67
N ARG A 36 5.27 -0.57 10.76
CA ARG A 36 6.51 0.17 10.94
C ARG A 36 7.58 -0.25 9.92
N ASP A 37 7.79 -1.54 9.73
CA ASP A 37 8.78 -2.05 8.77
C ASP A 37 8.45 -1.59 7.33
N VAL A 38 7.17 -1.64 6.97
CA VAL A 38 6.66 -1.13 5.69
C VAL A 38 6.84 0.38 5.56
N GLU A 39 6.49 1.15 6.59
CA GLU A 39 6.67 2.60 6.59
C GLU A 39 8.16 2.97 6.45
N GLU A 40 9.05 2.32 7.21
CA GLU A 40 10.50 2.53 7.12
C GLU A 40 11.06 2.15 5.74
N ARG A 41 10.54 1.10 5.10
CA ARG A 41 10.94 0.70 3.76
C ARG A 41 10.47 1.69 2.69
N LEU A 42 9.27 2.26 2.86
CA LEU A 42 8.65 3.19 1.91
C LEU A 42 9.06 4.65 2.16
N LYS A 43 9.76 4.96 3.25
CA LYS A 43 10.37 6.27 3.51
C LYS A 43 11.36 6.59 2.38
N GLY A 44 11.01 7.59 1.57
CA GLY A 44 11.84 8.05 0.44
C GLY A 44 11.14 7.96 -0.93
N ILE A 45 9.95 7.35 -1.00
CA ILE A 45 9.14 7.44 -2.22
C ILE A 45 8.62 8.88 -2.37
N GLY A 46 9.17 9.61 -3.34
CA GLY A 46 8.72 10.96 -3.71
C GLY A 46 7.44 11.00 -4.55
N LYS A 47 6.81 9.84 -4.76
CA LYS A 47 5.61 9.65 -5.58
C LYS A 47 4.39 9.32 -4.74
N THR A 48 3.23 9.62 -5.31
CA THR A 48 1.93 9.33 -4.70
C THR A 48 1.62 7.86 -4.90
N VAL A 49 1.53 7.12 -3.80
CA VAL A 49 1.06 5.72 -3.82
C VAL A 49 0.27 5.46 -2.55
N HIS A 50 -0.89 4.83 -2.72
CA HIS A 50 -1.76 4.42 -1.63
C HIS A 50 -1.42 2.99 -1.23
N VAL A 51 -0.91 2.81 -0.01
CA VAL A 51 -0.53 1.51 0.54
C VAL A 51 -1.41 1.16 1.74
N ALA A 52 -2.03 -0.01 1.69
CA ALA A 52 -2.84 -0.55 2.78
C ALA A 52 -2.12 -1.70 3.50
N VAL A 53 -2.10 -1.68 4.84
CA VAL A 53 -1.60 -2.79 5.67
C VAL A 53 -2.70 -3.26 6.60
N MET A 54 -3.18 -4.48 6.38
CA MET A 54 -4.31 -5.07 7.05
C MET A 54 -3.87 -6.25 7.91
N GLY A 55 -4.35 -6.32 9.16
CA GLY A 55 -3.94 -7.36 10.11
C GLY A 55 -4.69 -8.69 9.99
N CYS A 56 -5.62 -8.82 9.04
CA CYS A 56 -6.43 -10.02 8.83
C CYS A 56 -6.88 -10.14 7.36
N GLU A 57 -6.81 -11.36 6.82
CA GLU A 57 -7.24 -11.68 5.45
C GLU A 57 -8.75 -11.54 5.19
N VAL A 58 -9.58 -11.49 6.24
CA VAL A 58 -11.05 -11.52 6.13
C VAL A 58 -11.63 -10.18 5.68
N ASN A 59 -11.24 -9.08 6.35
CA ASN A 59 -11.71 -7.73 6.02
C ASN A 59 -10.71 -6.97 5.12
N GLY A 60 -9.47 -7.46 5.03
CA GLY A 60 -8.38 -6.82 4.30
C GLY A 60 -8.70 -6.49 2.83
N PRO A 61 -9.29 -7.40 2.03
CA PRO A 61 -9.58 -7.14 0.62
C PRO A 61 -10.67 -6.08 0.39
N GLY A 62 -11.63 -5.96 1.31
CA GLY A 62 -12.73 -5.01 1.23
C GLY A 62 -12.28 -3.59 1.59
N GLU A 63 -11.49 -3.47 2.67
CA GLU A 63 -10.95 -2.21 3.15
C GLU A 63 -9.80 -1.68 2.26
N ALA A 64 -9.07 -2.57 1.57
CA ALA A 64 -7.97 -2.22 0.66
C ALA A 64 -8.39 -1.89 -0.79
N ARG A 65 -9.69 -1.88 -1.12
CA ARG A 65 -10.16 -1.51 -2.48
C ARG A 65 -9.78 -0.09 -2.91
N GLY A 66 -9.63 0.81 -1.94
CA GLY A 66 -9.19 2.19 -2.18
C GLY A 66 -7.67 2.36 -2.24
N ALA A 67 -6.89 1.29 -2.08
CA ALA A 67 -5.44 1.33 -2.14
C ALA A 67 -4.92 0.80 -3.48
N ASP A 68 -3.82 1.40 -3.95
CA ASP A 68 -3.13 0.96 -5.15
C ASP A 68 -2.45 -0.39 -4.92
N VAL A 69 -1.80 -0.52 -3.77
CA VAL A 69 -1.10 -1.71 -3.33
C VAL A 69 -1.43 -1.97 -1.87
N GLY A 70 -1.46 -3.21 -1.42
CA GLY A 70 -1.63 -3.50 -0.01
C GLY A 70 -1.23 -4.90 0.38
N VAL A 71 -1.21 -5.14 1.67
CA VAL A 71 -1.01 -6.46 2.26
C VAL A 71 -2.09 -6.76 3.29
N ALA A 72 -2.54 -8.01 3.33
CA ALA A 72 -3.27 -8.57 4.47
C ALA A 72 -2.46 -9.70 5.11
N GLY A 73 -2.22 -9.61 6.42
CA GLY A 73 -1.61 -10.67 7.20
C GLY A 73 -2.60 -11.77 7.59
N GLY A 74 -2.09 -12.99 7.65
CA GLY A 74 -2.74 -14.17 8.20
C GLY A 74 -1.69 -15.05 8.88
N ARG A 75 -2.08 -16.20 9.47
CA ARG A 75 -1.17 -17.05 10.26
C ARG A 75 0.07 -17.49 9.46
N GLY A 76 1.19 -16.79 9.66
CA GLY A 76 2.48 -17.05 8.99
C GLY A 76 2.52 -16.70 7.50
N ILE A 77 1.52 -16.01 6.97
CA ILE A 77 1.40 -15.66 5.55
C ILE A 77 0.98 -14.20 5.37
N GLY A 78 1.38 -13.62 4.24
CA GLY A 78 0.86 -12.36 3.74
C GLY A 78 0.28 -12.51 2.34
N LEU A 79 -0.87 -11.89 2.13
CA LEU A 79 -1.50 -11.73 0.84
C LEU A 79 -1.19 -10.32 0.33
N ILE A 80 -0.51 -10.20 -0.80
CA ILE A 80 -0.26 -8.93 -1.46
C ILE A 80 -1.37 -8.67 -2.47
N PHE A 81 -1.91 -7.46 -2.45
CA PHE A 81 -2.98 -7.01 -3.31
C PHE A 81 -2.54 -5.79 -4.11
N ARG A 82 -3.05 -5.69 -5.33
CA ARG A 82 -2.94 -4.50 -6.18
C ARG A 82 -4.32 -4.16 -6.72
N GLN A 83 -4.76 -2.92 -6.49
CA GLN A 83 -6.08 -2.41 -6.91
C GLN A 83 -7.23 -3.37 -6.54
N GLY A 84 -7.18 -3.93 -5.33
CA GLY A 84 -8.18 -4.87 -4.81
C GLY A 84 -8.11 -6.31 -5.34
N ARG A 85 -7.09 -6.69 -6.12
CA ARG A 85 -6.86 -8.08 -6.58
C ARG A 85 -5.63 -8.68 -5.91
N VAL A 86 -5.72 -9.94 -5.47
CA VAL A 86 -4.56 -10.69 -4.95
C VAL A 86 -3.57 -10.91 -6.09
N VAL A 87 -2.33 -10.47 -5.90
CA VAL A 87 -1.25 -10.65 -6.88
C VAL A 87 -0.37 -11.83 -6.50
N ARG A 88 0.00 -11.90 -5.21
CA ARG A 88 0.88 -12.95 -4.69
C ARG A 88 0.57 -13.28 -3.23
N LYS A 89 0.90 -14.50 -2.84
CA LYS A 89 0.91 -14.98 -1.46
C LYS A 89 2.35 -15.29 -1.07
N VAL A 90 2.79 -14.78 0.07
CA VAL A 90 4.16 -14.91 0.56
C VAL A 90 4.16 -15.32 2.03
N PRO A 91 5.24 -15.94 2.54
CA PRO A 91 5.41 -16.11 3.97
C PRO A 91 5.57 -14.76 4.67
N GLU A 92 5.23 -14.69 5.97
CA GLU A 92 5.25 -13.45 6.75
C GLU A 92 6.60 -12.71 6.69
N ALA A 93 7.71 -13.47 6.70
CA ALA A 93 9.06 -12.92 6.64
C ALA A 93 9.37 -12.17 5.34
N GLU A 94 8.68 -12.49 4.24
CA GLU A 94 8.90 -11.89 2.92
C GLU A 94 7.89 -10.80 2.60
N ILE A 95 6.93 -10.50 3.49
CA ILE A 95 5.86 -9.53 3.23
C ILE A 95 6.42 -8.16 2.84
N VAL A 96 7.39 -7.66 3.60
CA VAL A 96 7.90 -6.29 3.45
C VAL A 96 8.60 -6.14 2.09
N ASP A 97 9.44 -7.11 1.73
CA ASP A 97 10.12 -7.14 0.45
C ASP A 97 9.13 -7.31 -0.70
N ALA A 98 8.17 -8.22 -0.56
CA ALA A 98 7.12 -8.46 -1.53
C ALA A 98 6.28 -7.22 -1.84
N LEU A 99 5.90 -6.49 -0.79
CA LEU A 99 5.13 -5.27 -0.90
C LEU A 99 5.95 -4.16 -1.55
N TRP A 100 7.24 -4.06 -1.22
CA TRP A 100 8.16 -3.10 -1.83
C TRP A 100 8.31 -3.33 -3.34
N GLU A 101 8.52 -4.58 -3.76
CA GLU A 101 8.59 -4.95 -5.17
C GLU A 101 7.32 -4.55 -5.93
N GLU A 102 6.14 -4.82 -5.35
CA GLU A 102 4.86 -4.49 -5.98
C GLU A 102 4.64 -2.98 -6.06
N VAL A 103 5.03 -2.22 -5.04
CA VAL A 103 5.00 -0.75 -5.08
C VAL A 103 5.91 -0.21 -6.17
N GLN A 104 7.13 -0.73 -6.31
CA GLN A 104 8.03 -0.33 -7.40
C GLN A 104 7.45 -0.64 -8.78
N ALA A 105 6.87 -1.83 -8.94
CA ALA A 105 6.22 -2.23 -10.18
C ALA A 105 5.04 -1.31 -10.51
N PHE A 106 4.22 -0.96 -9.52
CA PHE A 106 3.11 -0.02 -9.69
C PHE A 106 3.60 1.38 -10.09
N LEU A 107 4.64 1.90 -9.44
CA LEU A 107 5.19 3.22 -9.76
C LEU A 107 5.79 3.28 -11.17
N ALA A 108 6.44 2.20 -11.62
CA ALA A 108 6.95 2.08 -12.98
C ALA A 108 5.81 2.04 -14.01
N ASP A 109 4.72 1.35 -13.71
CA ASP A 109 3.50 1.28 -14.53
C ASP A 109 2.86 2.66 -14.68
N GLN A 110 2.74 3.40 -13.58
CA GLN A 110 2.24 4.79 -13.56
C GLN A 110 3.11 5.72 -14.41
N GLU A 111 4.43 5.59 -14.38
CA GLU A 111 5.33 6.36 -15.25
C GLU A 111 5.15 6.03 -16.74
N ALA A 112 4.96 4.75 -17.07
CA ALA A 112 4.72 4.33 -18.44
C ALA A 112 3.40 4.91 -18.98
N LEU A 113 2.33 4.84 -18.18
CA LEU A 113 1.02 5.43 -18.48
C LEU A 113 1.10 6.96 -18.61
N ALA A 114 1.78 7.63 -17.68
CA ALA A 114 1.95 9.09 -17.72
C ALA A 114 2.74 9.54 -18.96
N ARG A 115 3.75 8.78 -19.40
CA ARG A 115 4.49 9.08 -20.64
C ARG A 115 3.62 8.92 -21.88
N GLN A 116 2.71 7.95 -21.91
CA GLN A 116 1.79 7.74 -23.03
C GLN A 116 0.73 8.86 -23.11
N ALA A 117 0.21 9.32 -21.97
CA ALA A 117 -0.81 10.39 -21.93
C ALA A 117 -0.28 11.77 -22.39
N VAL A 118 1.03 12.01 -22.33
CA VAL A 118 1.65 13.26 -22.80
C VAL A 118 1.86 13.29 -24.32
N GLN A 119 1.75 12.14 -25.01
CA GLN A 119 2.00 12.02 -26.45
C GLN A 119 0.78 12.28 -27.34
N ASP A 120 -0.40 12.57 -26.78
CA ASP A 120 -1.62 12.94 -27.52
C ASP A 120 -2.04 14.40 -27.16
N PRO A 121 -1.43 15.42 -27.77
CA PRO A 121 -1.97 16.77 -27.80
C PRO A 121 -2.83 16.92 -29.08
N ASP A 122 -4.06 16.40 -29.09
CA ASP A 122 -5.07 16.84 -30.08
C ASP A 122 -5.74 18.14 -29.61
#